data_AF-A0A2E5FE76-F1
#
_entry.id   AF-A0A2E5FE76-F1
#
_cell.length_a   1.000
_cell.length_b   1.000
_cell.length_c   1.000
_cell.angle_alpha   90.00
_cell.angle_beta   90.00
_cell.angle_gamma   90.00
#
_symmetry.space_group_name_H-M   'P 1'
#
loop_
_entity.id
_entity.type
_entity.pdbx_description
1 polymer ?
#
loop_
_entity_poly.entity_id
_entity_poly.type
_entity_poly.pdbx_seq_one_letter_code
_entity_poly.pdbx_strand_id
1 'polypeptide(L)'
;MFIDSHCHLDRVDLRPYSNNVGDYLEAVKADSLDHLLCVSINWEDYPAMQKLVSGYPQISLSVGVHPNEMDGYDPSSKELVEIALKDQVVAIGETGLDYFRVEKEQEVTVQQQRFRQHIEAAKKINKPIIIHTRNAQDDTIRIMQEENAG
;
A
#
# COMPACT_ATOMS: atom_id res chain seq x y z
N MET A 1 4.08 -21.44 9.30
CA MET A 1 3.77 -20.02 9.49
C MET A 1 3.88 -19.33 8.16
N PHE A 2 2.74 -18.95 7.59
CA PHE A 2 2.68 -18.15 6.36
C PHE A 2 2.31 -16.72 6.70
N ILE A 3 2.93 -15.79 5.98
CA ILE A 3 2.63 -14.36 6.03
C ILE A 3 2.21 -13.97 4.62
N ASP A 4 0.99 -13.45 4.49
CA ASP A 4 0.58 -12.78 3.27
C ASP A 4 1.12 -11.35 3.33
N SER A 5 2.20 -11.10 2.59
CA SER A 5 2.86 -9.79 2.56
C SER A 5 2.09 -8.75 1.76
N HIS A 6 1.02 -9.10 1.05
CA HIS A 6 0.26 -8.16 0.22
C HIS A 6 -1.16 -8.64 -0.06
N CYS A 7 -2.11 -8.15 0.72
CA CYS A 7 -3.53 -8.41 0.52
C CYS A 7 -4.36 -7.11 0.59
N HIS A 8 -5.57 -7.15 0.04
CA HIS A 8 -6.52 -6.04 0.09
C HIS A 8 -7.79 -6.48 0.82
N LEU A 9 -7.74 -6.56 2.16
CA LEU A 9 -8.86 -7.04 2.98
C LEU A 9 -10.09 -6.13 2.88
N ASP A 10 -9.89 -4.85 2.57
CA ASP A 10 -10.95 -3.88 2.24
C ASP A 10 -11.69 -4.20 0.92
N ARG A 11 -11.13 -5.09 0.09
CA ARG A 11 -11.71 -5.52 -1.20
C ARG A 11 -12.18 -6.98 -1.19
N VAL A 12 -11.96 -7.71 -0.10
CA VAL A 12 -12.42 -9.10 0.03
C VAL A 12 -13.95 -9.13 0.19
N ASP A 13 -14.60 -10.05 -0.52
CA ASP A 13 -16.02 -10.32 -0.30
C ASP A 13 -16.22 -11.02 1.04
N LEU A 14 -16.67 -10.26 2.04
CA LEU A 14 -16.92 -10.76 3.38
C LEU A 14 -18.31 -11.42 3.56
N ARG A 15 -19.18 -11.44 2.53
CA ARG A 15 -20.51 -12.05 2.63
C ARG A 15 -20.49 -13.53 3.07
N PRO A 16 -19.55 -14.37 2.62
CA PRO A 16 -19.43 -15.75 3.11
C PRO A 16 -19.01 -15.86 4.58
N TYR A 17 -18.51 -14.77 5.18
CA TYR A 17 -17.92 -14.71 6.52
C TYR A 17 -18.72 -13.79 7.43
N SER A 18 -20.05 -13.83 7.33
CA SER A 18 -20.96 -12.99 8.16
C SER A 18 -20.72 -11.47 8.03
N ASN A 19 -20.07 -11.01 6.95
CA ASN A 19 -19.55 -9.65 6.79
C ASN A 19 -18.57 -9.24 7.92
N ASN A 20 -17.77 -10.18 8.41
CA ASN A 20 -16.87 -10.01 9.55
C ASN A 20 -15.44 -10.46 9.19
N VAL A 21 -14.45 -9.62 9.49
CA VAL A 21 -13.03 -9.92 9.23
C VAL A 21 -12.52 -11.03 10.16
N GLY A 22 -12.97 -11.09 11.42
CA GLY A 22 -12.60 -12.17 12.34
C GLY A 22 -13.04 -13.54 11.85
N ASP A 23 -14.26 -13.66 11.30
CA ASP A 23 -14.76 -14.91 10.71
C ASP A 23 -13.92 -15.31 9.48
N TYR A 24 -13.48 -14.34 8.67
CA TYR A 24 -12.54 -14.58 7.57
C TYR A 24 -11.18 -15.08 8.09
N LEU A 25 -10.64 -14.43 9.12
CA LEU A 25 -9.34 -14.78 9.71
C LEU A 25 -9.34 -16.19 10.31
N GLU A 26 -10.43 -16.61 10.98
CA GLU A 26 -10.54 -17.98 11.48
C GLU A 26 -10.69 -19.01 10.34
N ALA A 27 -11.32 -18.64 9.23
CA ALA A 27 -11.40 -19.51 8.05
C ALA A 27 -10.02 -19.75 7.41
N VAL A 28 -9.20 -18.72 7.25
CA VAL A 28 -7.86 -18.84 6.63
C VAL A 28 -6.79 -19.38 7.57
N LYS A 29 -7.03 -19.35 8.89
CA LYS A 29 -6.13 -19.93 9.89
C LYS A 29 -5.95 -21.44 9.71
N ALA A 30 -6.96 -22.14 9.19
CA ALA A 30 -6.86 -23.56 8.86
C ALA A 30 -5.76 -23.84 7.82
N ASP A 31 -5.42 -22.86 6.98
CA ASP A 31 -4.37 -22.93 5.96
C ASP A 31 -2.99 -22.48 6.48
N SER A 32 -2.82 -22.32 7.80
CA SER A 32 -1.58 -21.83 8.43
C SER A 32 -1.16 -20.41 8.02
N LEU A 33 -2.13 -19.58 7.62
CA LEU A 33 -1.94 -18.14 7.40
C LEU A 33 -2.01 -17.40 8.74
N ASP A 34 -0.86 -16.96 9.24
CA ASP A 34 -0.70 -16.44 10.61
C ASP A 34 -0.69 -14.91 10.67
N HIS A 35 -0.29 -14.24 9.57
CA HIS A 35 -0.20 -12.78 9.53
C HIS A 35 -0.50 -12.25 8.14
N LEU A 36 -1.13 -11.07 8.07
CA LEU A 36 -1.50 -10.42 6.81
C LEU A 36 -1.04 -8.97 6.82
N LEU A 37 -0.51 -8.49 5.70
CA LEU A 37 -0.28 -7.07 5.44
C LEU A 37 -1.38 -6.55 4.51
N CYS A 38 -2.31 -5.77 5.07
CA CYS A 38 -3.38 -5.13 4.32
C CYS A 38 -2.85 -3.83 3.70
N VAL A 39 -2.87 -3.79 2.38
CA VAL A 39 -2.18 -2.77 1.58
C VAL A 39 -3.17 -1.73 1.05
N SER A 40 -2.90 -0.46 1.38
CA SER A 40 -3.65 0.69 0.85
C SER A 40 -3.36 0.92 -0.63
N ILE A 41 -4.37 1.30 -1.39
CA ILE A 41 -4.24 1.64 -2.82
C ILE A 41 -4.65 3.09 -3.16
N ASN A 42 -5.36 3.80 -2.28
CA ASN A 42 -5.67 5.21 -2.43
C ASN A 42 -5.77 5.90 -1.05
N TRP A 43 -5.77 7.23 -1.06
CA TRP A 43 -5.73 8.02 0.16
C TRP A 43 -7.11 8.09 0.85
N GLU A 44 -8.16 8.16 0.05
CA GLU A 44 -9.54 8.37 0.48
C GLU A 44 -10.14 7.18 1.22
N ASP A 45 -9.84 5.95 0.77
CA ASP A 45 -10.39 4.73 1.38
C ASP A 45 -9.56 4.28 2.59
N TYR A 46 -8.34 4.80 2.76
CA TYR A 46 -7.44 4.40 3.84
C TYR A 46 -8.09 4.48 5.25
N PRO A 47 -8.80 5.55 5.65
CA PRO A 47 -9.46 5.60 6.96
C PRO A 47 -10.50 4.49 7.16
N ALA A 48 -11.22 4.11 6.10
CA ALA A 48 -12.20 3.02 6.16
C ALA A 48 -11.50 1.65 6.26
N MET A 49 -10.44 1.43 5.46
CA MET A 49 -9.59 0.24 5.55
C MET A 49 -8.98 0.08 6.94
N GLN A 50 -8.34 1.13 7.46
CA GLN A 50 -7.72 1.13 8.79
C GLN A 50 -8.75 0.77 9.87
N LYS A 51 -9.95 1.36 9.81
CA LYS A 51 -11.02 1.07 10.76
C LYS A 51 -11.51 -0.39 10.66
N LEU A 52 -11.57 -0.95 9.45
CA LEU A 52 -12.01 -2.32 9.21
C LEU A 52 -11.08 -3.34 9.89
N VAL A 53 -9.76 -3.10 9.89
CA VAL A 53 -8.77 -4.11 10.28
C VAL A 53 -8.00 -3.82 11.57
N SER A 54 -8.06 -2.60 12.12
CA SER A 54 -7.28 -2.19 13.30
C SER A 54 -7.58 -2.97 14.60
N GLY A 55 -8.69 -3.70 14.65
CA GLY A 55 -9.03 -4.58 15.78
C GLY A 55 -8.30 -5.92 15.83
N TYR A 56 -7.50 -6.25 14.81
CA TYR A 56 -6.90 -7.58 14.64
C TYR A 56 -5.36 -7.51 14.69
N PRO A 57 -4.72 -8.04 15.75
CA PRO A 57 -3.26 -7.94 15.93
C PRO A 57 -2.43 -8.68 14.87
N GLN A 58 -3.01 -9.66 14.19
CA GLN A 58 -2.39 -10.39 13.08
C GLN A 58 -2.45 -9.65 11.74
N ILE A 59 -2.99 -8.42 11.70
CA ILE A 59 -3.03 -7.58 10.51
C ILE A 59 -2.10 -6.40 10.71
N SER A 60 -1.14 -6.25 9.81
CA SER A 60 -0.38 -5.02 9.63
C SER A 60 -0.92 -4.19 8.49
N LEU A 61 -0.62 -2.90 8.49
CA LEU A 61 -1.08 -1.94 7.50
C LEU A 61 0.10 -1.33 6.74
N SER A 62 -0.13 -0.98 5.48
CA SER A 62 0.64 0.03 4.78
C SER A 62 -0.22 1.25 4.44
N VAL A 63 0.41 2.39 4.20
CA VAL A 63 -0.25 3.59 3.68
C VAL A 63 0.43 4.08 2.42
N GLY A 64 -0.35 4.36 1.39
CA GLY A 64 0.16 4.83 0.11
C GLY A 64 -0.94 4.92 -0.94
N VAL A 65 -0.54 5.42 -2.10
CA VAL A 65 -1.39 5.59 -3.28
C VAL A 65 -0.78 4.82 -4.46
N HIS A 66 -1.60 3.94 -5.03
CA HIS A 66 -1.24 3.06 -6.13
C HIS A 66 -0.95 3.88 -7.41
N PRO A 67 -0.02 3.47 -8.30
CA PRO A 67 0.30 4.22 -9.53
C PRO A 67 -0.90 4.49 -10.44
N ASN A 68 -1.83 3.55 -10.54
CA ASN A 68 -3.04 3.72 -11.36
C ASN A 68 -4.13 4.60 -10.74
N GLU A 69 -3.98 5.08 -9.49
CA GLU A 69 -4.89 6.08 -8.94
C GLU A 69 -4.59 7.44 -9.59
N MET A 70 -5.58 8.03 -10.25
CA MET A 70 -5.41 9.27 -11.03
C MET A 70 -6.40 10.36 -10.64
N ASP A 71 -7.49 10.02 -9.95
CA ASP A 71 -8.58 10.93 -9.61
C ASP A 71 -8.56 11.33 -8.13
N GLY A 72 -7.86 10.56 -7.30
CA GLY A 72 -7.67 10.82 -5.86
C GLY A 72 -6.58 11.84 -5.52
N TYR A 73 -6.43 12.05 -4.22
CA TYR A 73 -5.43 12.93 -3.63
C TYR A 73 -4.06 12.27 -3.54
N ASP A 74 -3.04 13.00 -3.97
CA ASP A 74 -1.65 12.62 -3.81
C ASP A 74 -1.06 13.23 -2.54
N PRO A 75 -0.87 12.43 -1.46
CA PRO A 75 -0.33 12.94 -0.22
C PRO A 75 1.15 13.31 -0.38
N SER A 76 1.54 14.39 0.27
CA SER A 76 2.93 14.76 0.44
C SER A 76 3.67 13.73 1.30
N SER A 77 5.01 13.71 1.21
CA SER A 77 5.82 12.86 2.09
C SER A 77 5.59 13.15 3.58
N LYS A 78 5.21 14.38 3.95
CA LYS A 78 4.89 14.75 5.33
C LYS A 78 3.58 14.10 5.81
N GLU A 79 2.53 14.16 5.00
CA GLU A 79 1.22 13.57 5.35
C GLU A 79 1.32 12.04 5.46
N LEU A 80 2.06 11.40 4.55
CA LEU A 80 2.36 9.97 4.63
C LEU A 80 3.06 9.62 5.95
N VAL A 81 4.07 10.39 6.37
CA VAL A 81 4.78 10.19 7.64
C VAL A 81 3.85 10.36 8.84
N GLU A 82 3.00 11.40 8.84
CA GLU A 82 2.06 11.65 9.94
C GLU A 82 1.10 10.48 10.15
N ILE A 83 0.48 9.98 9.07
CA ILE A 83 -0.41 8.82 9.12
C ILE A 83 0.37 7.55 9.50
N ALA A 84 1.53 7.35 8.90
CA ALA A 84 2.33 6.15 9.13
C ALA A 84 2.79 5.99 10.58
N LEU A 85 3.03 7.10 11.28
CA LEU A 85 3.39 7.08 12.71
C LEU A 85 2.16 6.92 13.59
N LYS A 86 1.07 7.63 13.27
CA LYS A 86 -0.17 7.61 14.06
C LYS A 86 -0.81 6.22 14.11
N ASP A 87 -0.92 5.56 12.96
CA ASP A 87 -1.62 4.27 12.83
C ASP A 87 -0.68 3.07 12.95
N GLN A 88 0.59 3.32 13.30
CA GLN A 88 1.63 2.29 13.45
C GLN A 88 1.78 1.40 12.21
N VAL A 89 1.61 1.97 11.00
CA VAL A 89 1.76 1.22 9.74
C VAL A 89 3.19 0.65 9.63
N VAL A 90 3.37 -0.50 9.00
CA VAL A 90 4.68 -1.16 8.92
C VAL A 90 5.45 -0.80 7.64
N ALA A 91 4.77 -0.24 6.63
CA ALA A 91 5.36 0.10 5.34
C ALA A 91 4.65 1.28 4.67
N ILE A 92 5.32 1.92 3.71
CA ILE A 92 4.72 2.89 2.78
C ILE A 92 4.40 2.17 1.45
N GLY A 93 3.20 2.39 0.91
CA GLY A 93 2.72 1.78 -0.32
C GLY A 93 1.31 1.19 -0.17
N GLU A 94 0.75 0.58 -1.21
CA GLU A 94 1.38 0.31 -2.50
C GLU A 94 1.59 1.59 -3.31
N THR A 95 2.76 1.71 -3.92
CA THR A 95 3.14 2.83 -4.80
C THR A 95 4.08 2.31 -5.89
N GLY A 96 4.53 3.13 -6.81
CA GLY A 96 5.48 2.70 -7.86
C GLY A 96 5.04 3.17 -9.23
N LEU A 97 5.23 2.35 -10.26
CA LEU A 97 4.99 2.71 -11.66
C LEU A 97 4.26 1.59 -12.42
N ASP A 98 3.20 1.94 -13.17
CA ASP A 98 2.47 1.03 -14.05
C ASP A 98 2.22 1.70 -15.39
N TYR A 99 3.03 1.36 -16.39
CA TYR A 99 2.94 1.96 -17.73
C TYR A 99 2.11 1.12 -18.70
N PHE A 100 1.50 0.03 -18.25
CA PHE A 100 0.74 -0.86 -19.14
C PHE A 100 -0.55 -0.22 -19.66
N ARG A 101 -1.19 0.66 -18.88
CA ARG A 101 -2.45 1.35 -19.26
C ARG A 101 -2.29 2.85 -19.45
N VAL A 102 -1.06 3.35 -19.45
CA VAL A 102 -0.84 4.79 -19.58
C VAL A 102 -1.13 5.21 -21.02
N GLU A 103 -2.01 6.20 -21.16
CA GLU A 103 -2.38 6.77 -22.46
C GLU A 103 -1.72 8.14 -22.70
N LYS A 104 -1.32 8.82 -21.61
CA LYS A 104 -0.80 10.19 -21.65
C LYS A 104 0.51 10.31 -20.86
N GLU A 105 1.45 11.08 -21.39
CA GLU A 105 2.74 11.38 -20.72
C GLU A 105 2.56 12.04 -19.34
N GLN A 106 1.48 12.79 -19.16
CA GLN A 106 1.14 13.38 -17.86
C GLN A 106 0.91 12.30 -16.78
N GLU A 107 0.34 11.15 -17.13
CA GLU A 107 0.08 10.04 -16.19
C GLU A 107 1.40 9.42 -15.72
N VAL A 108 2.36 9.23 -16.63
CA VAL A 108 3.73 8.84 -16.27
C VAL A 108 4.34 9.82 -15.28
N THR A 109 4.22 11.12 -15.54
CA THR A 109 4.80 12.17 -14.70
C THR A 109 4.21 12.14 -13.29
N VAL A 110 2.89 11.99 -13.17
CA VAL A 110 2.19 11.89 -11.88
C VAL A 110 2.67 10.66 -11.11
N GLN A 111 2.72 9.49 -11.74
CA GLN A 111 3.21 8.26 -11.10
C GLN A 111 4.66 8.41 -10.59
N GLN A 112 5.56 8.98 -11.40
CA GLN A 112 6.96 9.19 -11.00
C GLN A 112 7.07 10.17 -9.83
N GLN A 113 6.32 11.27 -9.83
CA GLN A 113 6.31 12.24 -8.73
C GLN A 113 5.79 11.62 -7.43
N ARG A 114 4.66 10.91 -7.50
CA ARG A 114 4.08 10.17 -6.38
C ARG A 114 5.06 9.17 -5.80
N PHE A 115 5.71 8.37 -6.65
CA PHE A 115 6.65 7.35 -6.20
C PHE A 115 7.81 7.96 -5.41
N ARG A 116 8.36 9.09 -5.86
CA ARG A 116 9.41 9.82 -5.11
C ARG A 116 8.93 10.33 -3.75
N GLN A 117 7.72 10.89 -3.67
CA GLN A 117 7.14 11.33 -2.40
C GLN A 117 7.01 10.18 -1.39
N HIS A 118 6.63 9.00 -1.88
CA HIS A 118 6.52 7.81 -1.05
C HIS A 118 7.88 7.27 -0.60
N ILE A 119 8.89 7.27 -1.48
CA ILE A 119 10.28 6.93 -1.12
C ILE A 119 10.79 7.89 -0.04
N GLU A 120 10.58 9.19 -0.22
CA GLU A 120 10.99 10.20 0.76
C GLU A 120 10.34 9.95 2.13
N ALA A 121 9.03 9.64 2.14
CA ALA A 121 8.31 9.31 3.37
C ALA A 121 8.88 8.06 4.06
N ALA A 122 9.06 6.97 3.31
CA ALA A 122 9.60 5.70 3.81
C ALA A 122 10.97 5.89 4.48
N LYS A 123 11.85 6.67 3.85
CA LYS A 123 13.17 7.03 4.39
C LYS A 123 13.08 7.84 5.68
N LYS A 124 12.20 8.84 5.76
CA LYS A 124 12.04 9.70 6.95
C LYS A 124 11.66 8.90 8.20
N ILE A 125 10.88 7.83 8.06
CA ILE A 125 10.44 6.98 9.18
C ILE A 125 11.22 5.67 9.29
N ASN A 126 12.22 5.45 8.43
CA ASN A 126 13.01 4.23 8.37
C ASN A 126 12.13 2.96 8.29
N LYS A 127 11.13 2.98 7.41
CA LYS A 127 10.23 1.84 7.14
C LYS A 127 10.36 1.38 5.68
N PRO A 128 10.12 0.10 5.38
CA PRO A 128 10.15 -0.40 4.01
C PRO A 128 9.09 0.25 3.12
N ILE A 129 9.31 0.13 1.81
CA ILE A 129 8.39 0.55 0.75
C ILE A 129 7.86 -0.67 -0.03
N ILE A 130 6.57 -0.67 -0.34
CA ILE A 130 5.90 -1.68 -1.17
C ILE A 130 5.75 -1.12 -2.58
N ILE A 131 6.44 -1.73 -3.54
CA ILE A 131 6.58 -1.22 -4.91
C ILE A 131 5.80 -2.10 -5.89
N HIS A 132 4.83 -1.50 -6.56
CA HIS A 132 4.23 -1.99 -7.79
C HIS A 132 5.10 -1.56 -8.97
N THR A 133 5.45 -2.52 -9.84
CA THR A 133 6.08 -2.21 -11.12
C THR A 133 5.47 -3.04 -12.22
N ARG A 134 4.98 -2.38 -13.28
CA ARG A 134 4.50 -3.07 -14.48
C ARG A 134 4.85 -2.29 -15.73
N ASN A 135 5.60 -2.91 -16.65
CA ASN A 135 6.13 -2.28 -17.87
C ASN A 135 6.91 -0.98 -17.62
N ALA A 136 7.49 -0.82 -16.43
CA ALA A 136 8.14 0.40 -15.98
C ALA A 136 9.42 0.11 -15.18
N GLN A 137 10.04 -1.05 -15.41
CA GLN A 137 11.14 -1.57 -14.58
C GLN A 137 12.37 -0.64 -14.60
N ASP A 138 12.78 -0.18 -15.78
CA ASP A 138 13.94 0.69 -15.93
C ASP A 138 13.76 2.01 -15.17
N ASP A 139 12.58 2.64 -15.29
CA ASP A 139 12.26 3.87 -14.56
C ASP A 139 12.07 3.63 -13.07
N THR A 140 11.54 2.47 -12.67
CA THR A 140 11.41 2.10 -11.25
C THR A 140 12.79 2.04 -10.60
N ILE A 141 13.73 1.31 -11.22
CA ILE A 141 15.11 1.17 -10.73
C ILE A 141 15.82 2.53 -10.75
N ARG A 142 15.69 3.30 -11.85
CA ARG A 142 16.30 4.62 -11.97
C ARG A 142 15.84 5.56 -10.84
N ILE A 143 14.54 5.64 -10.58
CA ILE A 143 14.00 6.49 -9.50
C ILE A 143 14.48 6.02 -8.13
N MET A 144 14.47 4.71 -7.88
CA MET A 144 15.00 4.17 -6.62
C MET A 144 16.47 4.56 -6.40
N GLN A 145 17.29 4.51 -7.45
CA GLN A 145 18.70 4.93 -7.37
C GLN A 145 18.85 6.43 -7.13
N GLU A 146 18.13 7.27 -7.89
CA GLU A 146 18.15 8.73 -7.74
C GLU A 146 17.74 9.17 -6.33
N GLU A 147 16.73 8.53 -5.76
CA GLU A 147 16.23 8.83 -4.42
C GLU A 147 17.02 8.15 -3.30
N ASN A 148 18.01 7.31 -3.62
CA ASN A 148 18.69 6.43 -2.65
C ASN A 148 17.68 5.63 -1.80
N ALA A 149 16.75 4.95 -2.48
CA ALA A 149 15.81 4.02 -1.86
C ALA A 149 16.55 2.71 -1.51
N GLY A 150 16.54 2.33 -0.24
CA GLY A 150 17.22 1.15 0.29
C GLY A 150 17.15 1.08 1.80
#